data_AF-A0A6B3IMU4-F1
#
_entry.id   AF-A0A6B3IMU4-F1
#
_cell.length_a   1.000
_cell.length_b   1.000
_cell.length_c   1.000
_cell.angle_alpha   90.00
_cell.angle_beta   90.00
_cell.angle_gamma   90.00
#
_symmetry.space_group_name_H-M   'P 1'
#
loop_
_entity.id
_entity.type
_entity.pdbx_description
1 polymer ?
#
loop_
_entity_poly.entity_id
_entity_poly.type
_entity_poly.pdbx_seq_one_letter_code
_entity_poly.pdbx_strand_id
1 'polypeptide(L)' 'TPYDRPPLSKKFLTAADPAETRLPVPDDLRARWLLGRAAVRLDPYSRIVTLADGTRLPYDGLLIATGAAARSGA' A
#
# COMPACT_ATOMS: atom_id res chain seq x y z
N THR A 1 4.46 3.07 -8.35
CA THR A 1 3.05 2.62 -8.46
C THR A 1 2.89 1.32 -7.69
N PRO A 2 1.66 0.90 -7.33
CA PRO A 2 1.42 -0.45 -6.79
C PRO A 2 2.00 -1.54 -7.70
N TYR A 3 2.42 -2.67 -7.10
CA TYR A 3 3.09 -3.77 -7.81
C TYR A 3 2.69 -5.14 -7.25
N ASP A 4 2.82 -6.17 -8.09
CA ASP A 4 2.63 -7.56 -7.73
C ASP A 4 3.90 -8.17 -7.12
N ARG A 5 3.73 -8.82 -5.96
CA ARG A 5 4.83 -9.47 -5.24
C ARG A 5 5.30 -10.81 -5.85
N PRO A 6 4.44 -11.67 -6.45
CA PRO A 6 4.87 -12.99 -6.95
C PRO A 6 5.98 -13.02 -8.01
N PRO A 7 6.09 -12.05 -8.95
CA PRO A 7 7.21 -11.98 -9.90
C PRO A 7 8.56 -11.66 -9.25
N LEU A 8 8.55 -10.99 -8.08
CA LEU A 8 9.77 -10.53 -7.41
C LEU A 8 10.70 -11.64 -6.94
N SER A 9 10.20 -12.85 -6.72
CA SER A 9 11.01 -14.02 -6.35
C SER A 9 11.33 -14.95 -7.52
N LYS A 10 11.00 -14.54 -8.75
CA LYS A 10 11.16 -15.35 -9.96
C LYS A 10 11.87 -14.54 -11.05
N LYS A 11 11.15 -14.25 -12.14
CA LYS A 11 11.68 -13.63 -13.36
C LYS A 11 12.39 -12.30 -13.08
N PHE A 12 11.87 -11.50 -12.14
CA PHE A 12 12.49 -10.23 -11.79
C PHE A 12 13.92 -10.37 -11.24
N LEU A 13 14.27 -11.51 -10.61
CA LEU A 13 15.63 -11.76 -10.14
C LEU A 13 16.59 -12.18 -11.26
N THR A 14 16.07 -12.73 -12.35
CA THR A 14 16.87 -13.26 -13.48
C THR A 14 16.93 -12.29 -14.65
N ALA A 15 15.91 -11.47 -14.84
CA ALA A 15 15.79 -10.43 -15.85
C ALA A 15 14.86 -9.33 -15.30
N ALA A 16 15.46 -8.25 -14.81
CA ALA A 16 14.70 -7.18 -14.17
C ALA A 16 13.96 -6.34 -15.22
N ASP A 17 12.72 -6.73 -15.53
CA ASP A 17 11.77 -5.88 -16.25
C ASP A 17 10.71 -5.34 -15.26
N PRO A 18 10.73 -4.03 -14.94
CA PRO A 18 9.73 -3.40 -14.08
C PRO A 18 8.29 -3.55 -14.58
N ALA A 19 8.08 -3.69 -15.89
CA ALA A 19 6.76 -3.85 -16.48
C ALA A 19 6.06 -5.14 -16.02
N GLU A 20 6.82 -6.22 -15.80
CA GLU A 20 6.29 -7.51 -15.34
C GLU A 20 5.77 -7.50 -13.89
N THR A 21 6.07 -6.44 -13.13
CA THR A 21 5.65 -6.31 -11.73
C THR A 21 4.42 -5.41 -11.56
N ARG A 22 3.89 -4.82 -12.64
CA ARG A 22 2.77 -3.88 -12.54
C ARG A 22 1.52 -4.59 -12.00
N LEU A 23 0.96 -4.06 -10.91
CA LEU A 23 -0.33 -4.53 -10.40
C LEU A 23 -1.44 -4.18 -11.42
N PRO A 24 -2.27 -5.14 -11.85
CA PRO A 24 -3.43 -4.85 -12.68
C PRO A 24 -4.45 -4.07 -11.85
N VAL A 25 -4.64 -2.80 -12.21
CA VAL A 25 -5.65 -1.90 -11.63
C VAL A 25 -6.58 -1.48 -12.76
N PRO A 26 -7.92 -1.53 -12.57
CA PRO A 26 -8.85 -1.03 -13.56
C PRO A 26 -8.57 0.44 -13.91
N ASP A 27 -8.59 0.78 -15.20
CA ASP A 27 -8.31 2.15 -15.67
C ASP A 27 -9.36 3.17 -15.18
N ASP A 28 -10.56 2.71 -14.87
CA ASP A 28 -11.69 3.51 -14.40
C ASP A 28 -11.77 3.60 -12.87
N LEU A 29 -10.79 3.07 -12.14
CA LEU A 29 -10.76 3.12 -10.69
C LEU A 29 -10.65 4.58 -10.20
N ARG A 30 -11.75 5.10 -9.64
CA ARG A 30 -11.80 6.43 -9.03
C ARG A 30 -11.20 6.43 -7.63
N ALA A 31 -9.89 6.24 -7.55
CA ALA A 31 -9.14 6.25 -6.29
C ALA A 31 -8.10 7.38 -6.28
N ARG A 32 -7.96 8.03 -5.12
CA ARG A 32 -6.83 8.93 -4.85
C ARG A 32 -5.70 8.15 -4.18
N TRP A 33 -4.58 8.03 -4.88
CA TRP A 33 -3.40 7.34 -4.38
C TRP A 33 -2.51 8.29 -3.58
N LEU A 34 -2.34 8.02 -2.28
CA LEU A 34 -1.40 8.73 -1.41
C LEU A 34 -0.18 7.84 -1.18
N LEU A 35 0.65 7.66 -2.21
CA LEU A 35 1.85 6.82 -2.15
C LEU A 35 2.96 7.49 -1.32
N GLY A 36 3.81 6.69 -0.67
CA GLY A 36 4.90 7.21 0.18
C GLY A 36 4.43 7.87 1.48
N ARG A 37 3.16 7.67 1.86
CA ARG A 37 2.53 8.30 3.02
C ARG A 37 2.05 7.24 4.00
N ALA A 38 2.86 6.94 5.01
CA ALA A 38 2.51 5.95 6.02
C ALA A 38 1.35 6.45 6.90
N ALA A 39 0.35 5.60 7.14
CA ALA A 39 -0.64 5.80 8.19
C ALA A 39 -0.04 5.37 9.53
N VAL A 40 -0.05 6.27 10.52
CA VAL A 40 0.67 6.09 11.81
C VAL A 40 -0.26 6.03 13.02
N ARG A 41 -1.52 6.46 12.89
CA ARG A 41 -2.52 6.36 13.94
C ARG A 41 -3.91 6.17 13.36
N LEU A 42 -4.67 5.30 13.98
CA LEU A 42 -6.11 5.14 13.76
C LEU A 42 -6.85 5.59 15.02
N ASP A 43 -7.78 6.53 14.87
CA ASP A 43 -8.78 6.90 15.88
C ASP A 43 -10.18 6.48 15.38
N PRO A 44 -10.76 5.40 15.92
CA PRO A 44 -12.07 4.93 15.50
C PRO A 44 -13.23 5.74 16.08
N TYR A 45 -13.02 6.46 17.19
CA TYR A 45 -14.08 7.27 17.81
C TYR A 45 -14.34 8.52 16.99
N SER A 46 -13.27 9.24 16.61
CA SER A 46 -13.38 10.41 15.73
C SER A 46 -13.39 10.06 14.23
N ARG A 47 -13.19 8.78 13.90
CA ARG A 47 -13.10 8.25 12.53
C ARG A 47 -12.03 8.95 11.68
N ILE A 48 -10.81 9.01 12.23
CA ILE A 48 -9.66 9.66 11.59
C ILE A 48 -8.47 8.71 11.48
N VAL A 49 -7.80 8.74 10.34
CA VAL A 49 -6.45 8.20 10.16
C VAL A 49 -5.45 9.36 10.09
N THR A 50 -4.41 9.31 10.92
CA THR A 50 -3.30 10.26 10.86
C THR A 50 -2.16 9.68 10.06
N LEU A 51 -1.65 10.44 9.09
CA LEU A 51 -0.48 10.12 8.30
C LEU A 51 0.81 10.62 8.98
N ALA A 52 1.95 10.07 8.60
CA ALA A 52 3.25 10.37 9.21
C ALA A 52 3.65 11.85 9.13
N ASP A 53 3.13 12.59 8.15
CA ASP A 53 3.36 14.03 8.00
C ASP A 53 2.36 14.90 8.80
N GLY A 54 1.55 14.29 9.67
CA GLY A 54 0.55 14.96 10.49
C GLY A 54 -0.80 15.18 9.79
N THR A 55 -0.92 14.86 8.49
CA THR A 55 -2.19 14.96 7.78
C THR A 55 -3.25 14.08 8.43
N ARG A 56 -4.47 14.61 8.62
CA ARG A 56 -5.62 13.90 9.21
C ARG A 56 -6.66 13.62 8.13
N LEU A 57 -6.97 12.34 7.93
CA LEU A 57 -7.94 11.88 6.94
C LEU A 57 -9.20 11.36 7.65
N PRO A 58 -10.35 12.05 7.56
CA PRO A 58 -11.61 11.51 8.02
C PRO A 58 -12.07 10.37 7.10
N TYR A 59 -12.87 9.45 7.63
CA TYR A 59 -13.46 8.36 6.84
C TYR A 59 -14.87 8.01 7.32
N ASP A 60 -15.68 7.50 6.39
CA ASP A 60 -16.99 6.90 6.68
C ASP A 60 -16.89 5.38 6.87
N GLY A 61 -16.00 4.74 6.11
CA GLY A 61 -15.63 3.33 6.24
C GLY A 61 -14.11 3.15 6.11
N LEU A 62 -13.56 2.16 6.81
CA LEU A 62 -12.13 1.89 6.85
C LEU A 62 -11.82 0.43 6.51
N LEU A 63 -10.86 0.23 5.60
CA LEU A 63 -10.30 -1.08 5.27
C LEU A 63 -8.82 -1.11 5.66
N ILE A 64 -8.42 -2.12 6.45
CA ILE A 64 -7.02 -2.37 6.80
C ILE A 64 -6.46 -3.43 5.85
N ALA A 65 -5.58 -3.00 4.95
CA ALA A 65 -4.93 -3.86 3.95
C ALA A 65 -3.39 -3.74 3.99
N THR A 66 -2.82 -3.62 5.20
CA THR A 66 -1.38 -3.37 5.42
C THR A 66 -0.47 -4.57 5.13
N GLY A 67 -1.04 -5.74 4.80
CA GLY A 67 -0.29 -6.95 4.54
C GLY A 67 0.48 -7.45 5.77
N ALA A 68 1.64 -8.05 5.53
CA ALA A 68 2.53 -8.58 6.56
C ALA A 68 4.00 -8.26 6.20
N ALA A 69 4.83 -8.09 7.23
CA ALA A 69 6.27 -7.97 7.08
C ALA A 69 6.94 -9.33 7.36
N ALA A 70 8.05 -9.60 6.66
CA ALA A 70 8.90 -10.73 7.00
C ALA A 70 9.42 -10.54 8.43
N ARG A 71 9.36 -11.60 9.25
CA ARG A 71 9.94 -11.58 10.58
C ARG A 71 11.45 -11.46 10.45
N SER A 72 12.06 -10.43 11.02
CA SER A 72 13.50 -10.43 11.24
C SER A 72 13.83 -11.56 12.20
N GLY A 73 14.68 -12.50 11.78
CA GLY A 73 15.26 -13.46 12.72
C GLY A 73 15.92 -12.70 13.86
N ALA A 74 15.67 -13.13 15.10
CA ALA A 74 16.49 -12.72 16.23
C ALA A 74 17.90 -13.29 16.06
#